data_AF-A0A4D4JIB5-F1
#
_entry.id   AF-A0A4D4JIB5-F1
#
_cell.length_a   1.000
_cell.length_b   1.000
_cell.length_c   1.000
_cell.angle_alpha   90.00
_cell.angle_beta   90.00
_cell.angle_gamma   90.00
#
_symmetry.space_group_name_H-M   'P 1'
#
loop_
_entity.id
_entity.type
_entity.pdbx_description
1 polymer ?
#
loop_
_entity_poly.entity_id
_entity_poly.type
_entity_poly.pdbx_seq_one_letter_code
_entity_poly.pdbx_strand_id
1 'polypeptide(L)'
;MGLTINTNVMSLNAQRRLGNAQNDMATTVQRLSSGLRINSAKDDAAGLAISERFTSQIRGLNQAARNANDGLSLMQTAEGALQSVTASLQRIRELAVQAANDTNSASDRQAIQAEVTRLAQEIDRTGRTTQFNGMEVFDRSDASVVGDENLLAVFDGMTSAGSWLESSENLIRTFYGIQGDGASLDIRFTGFTDGQYGVGAYVQPLGGYDGQGRGLNLVLQVDMADFVPPNMPNGGTAPFYSDRTVGHEMVHAVMARATNWNDISNNHLWFAEGAAEFIHGGEERVRNDVANLGVAAVVTAIGGPTTTSEFYSASYSAVRYMHERIKAAGGTGIKDVLTYMSNNPGSTLNAAIGAASAGAFTNAGDALTQFGLNGAAFIGSFDLNNADTGAIGGADVDGGMVRDAKAAIPNQGSRSGKNVLQGFTETFENIASSSGAISTKVFQVGANANQTMETRVGAVGLGAMGLRNTLDVTTSAAQTIVSVDRALDYVNSQRAVIGAQSSRLESAITNLQIGSENLSASRGRITDTDFAVETATLARQQILQQAGNAMVVQANQMPQGVLALLRT
;
A
#
# COMPACT_ATOMS: atom_id res chain seq x y z
N MET A 1 -62.45 -71.40 38.84
CA MET A 1 -61.46 -71.75 37.79
C MET A 1 -61.56 -73.24 37.52
N GLY A 2 -62.00 -73.65 36.34
CA GLY A 2 -62.04 -75.07 35.97
C GLY A 2 -60.63 -75.64 35.81
N LEU A 3 -60.33 -76.73 36.50
CA LEU A 3 -59.07 -77.48 36.35
C LEU A 3 -59.11 -78.31 35.07
N THR A 4 -58.46 -77.84 34.01
CA THR A 4 -58.32 -78.57 32.74
C THR A 4 -57.04 -79.42 32.74
N ILE A 5 -57.17 -80.74 32.61
CA ILE A 5 -56.05 -81.71 32.75
C ILE A 5 -55.22 -81.84 31.45
N ASN A 6 -55.82 -81.64 30.27
CA ASN A 6 -55.11 -81.77 28.97
C ASN A 6 -54.24 -80.57 28.58
N THR A 7 -54.48 -79.39 29.17
CA THR A 7 -53.70 -78.19 28.86
C THR A 7 -53.18 -77.60 30.17
N ASN A 8 -51.89 -77.82 30.44
CA ASN A 8 -51.25 -77.31 31.65
C ASN A 8 -50.89 -75.82 31.47
N VAL A 9 -51.87 -74.97 31.75
CA VAL A 9 -51.75 -73.51 31.66
C VAL A 9 -50.65 -72.97 32.60
N MET A 10 -50.37 -73.64 33.73
CA MET A 10 -49.29 -73.24 34.64
C MET A 10 -47.90 -73.48 34.05
N SER A 11 -47.68 -74.65 33.44
CA SER A 11 -46.42 -74.97 32.74
C SER A 11 -46.21 -74.08 31.51
N LEU A 12 -47.25 -73.84 30.71
CA LEU A 12 -47.18 -72.93 29.56
C LEU A 12 -46.92 -71.47 29.99
N ASN A 13 -47.45 -71.03 31.13
CA ASN A 13 -47.11 -69.73 31.70
C ASN A 13 -45.65 -69.67 32.19
N ALA A 14 -45.17 -70.72 32.86
CA ALA A 14 -43.78 -70.80 33.33
C ALA A 14 -42.79 -70.84 32.16
N GLN A 15 -43.08 -71.61 31.10
CA GLN A 15 -42.28 -71.65 29.87
C GLN A 15 -42.27 -70.31 29.12
N ARG A 16 -43.42 -69.61 29.02
CA ARG A 16 -43.47 -68.25 28.45
C ARG A 16 -42.63 -67.26 29.27
N ARG A 17 -42.70 -67.32 30.60
CA ARG A 17 -41.88 -66.47 31.48
C ARG A 17 -40.39 -66.79 31.36
N LEU A 18 -40.02 -68.07 31.24
CA LEU A 18 -38.65 -68.51 31.01
C LEU A 18 -38.11 -68.05 29.65
N GLY A 19 -38.90 -68.18 28.58
CA GLY A 19 -38.53 -67.69 27.25
C GLY A 19 -38.34 -66.16 27.22
N ASN A 20 -39.17 -65.42 27.96
CA ASN A 20 -38.98 -63.98 28.13
C ASN A 20 -37.68 -63.66 28.87
N ALA A 21 -37.38 -64.36 29.98
CA ALA A 21 -36.13 -64.16 30.72
C ALA A 21 -34.88 -64.48 29.88
N GLN A 22 -34.95 -65.49 29.00
CA GLN A 22 -33.88 -65.82 28.06
C GLN A 22 -33.67 -64.72 27.00
N ASN A 23 -34.74 -64.13 26.48
CA ASN A 23 -34.67 -63.01 25.52
C ASN A 23 -34.13 -61.73 26.18
N ASP A 24 -34.57 -61.43 27.41
CA ASP A 24 -34.07 -60.28 28.17
C ASP A 24 -32.58 -60.45 28.48
N MET A 25 -32.16 -61.65 28.91
CA MET A 25 -30.75 -61.97 29.14
C MET A 25 -29.91 -61.79 27.88
N ALA A 26 -30.39 -62.25 26.71
CA ALA A 26 -29.70 -62.05 25.43
C ALA A 26 -29.53 -60.57 25.09
N THR A 27 -30.55 -59.75 25.35
CA THR A 27 -30.51 -58.29 25.15
C THR A 27 -29.50 -57.64 26.10
N THR A 28 -29.47 -58.03 27.37
CA THR A 28 -28.53 -57.53 28.37
C THR A 28 -27.08 -57.91 28.04
N VAL A 29 -26.85 -59.14 27.57
CA VAL A 29 -25.52 -59.56 27.07
C VAL A 29 -25.11 -58.75 25.85
N GLN A 30 -26.03 -58.47 24.92
CA GLN A 30 -25.77 -57.63 23.76
C GLN A 30 -25.41 -56.19 24.16
N ARG A 31 -26.11 -55.59 25.13
CA ARG A 31 -25.82 -54.25 25.65
C ARG A 31 -24.47 -54.19 26.39
N LEU A 32 -24.17 -55.17 27.22
CA LEU A 32 -22.87 -55.27 27.88
C LEU A 32 -21.72 -55.49 26.88
N SER A 33 -21.94 -56.31 25.85
CA SER A 33 -20.92 -56.60 24.83
C SER A 33 -20.67 -55.42 23.89
N SER A 34 -21.70 -54.64 23.54
CA SER A 34 -21.59 -53.47 22.68
C SER A 34 -21.18 -52.20 23.43
N GLY A 35 -21.44 -52.16 24.75
CA GLY A 35 -21.38 -50.94 25.56
C GLY A 35 -22.53 -49.97 25.24
N LEU A 36 -23.45 -50.32 24.33
CA LEU A 36 -24.52 -49.46 23.86
C LEU A 36 -25.88 -49.97 24.36
N ARG A 37 -26.64 -49.09 25.01
CA ARG A 37 -28.00 -49.31 25.49
C ARG A 37 -28.96 -49.43 24.31
N ILE A 38 -28.71 -48.66 23.25
CA ILE A 38 -29.49 -48.64 22.01
C ILE A 38 -28.65 -49.31 20.93
N ASN A 39 -28.99 -50.55 20.56
CA ASN A 39 -28.28 -51.32 19.53
C ASN A 39 -29.06 -51.37 18.21
N SER A 40 -30.38 -51.23 18.28
CA SER A 40 -31.27 -51.32 17.13
C SER A 40 -32.45 -50.34 17.26
N ALA A 41 -33.13 -50.07 16.15
CA ALA A 41 -34.33 -49.23 16.15
C ALA A 41 -35.48 -49.83 16.99
N LYS A 42 -35.43 -51.13 17.30
CA LYS A 42 -36.38 -51.80 18.19
C LYS A 42 -36.21 -51.36 19.65
N ASP A 43 -34.99 -51.00 20.06
CA ASP A 43 -34.68 -50.61 21.44
C ASP A 43 -35.20 -49.20 21.75
N ASP A 44 -34.91 -48.25 20.85
CA ASP A 44 -35.41 -46.87 20.89
C ASP A 44 -35.20 -46.21 19.52
N ALA A 45 -36.25 -46.13 18.72
CA ALA A 45 -36.17 -45.55 17.37
C ALA A 45 -35.82 -44.05 17.38
N ALA A 46 -36.31 -43.30 18.37
CA ALA A 46 -36.03 -41.86 18.46
C ALA A 46 -34.62 -41.60 18.96
N GLY A 47 -34.17 -42.32 20.00
CA GLY A 47 -32.81 -42.25 20.52
C GLY A 47 -31.76 -42.68 19.49
N LEU A 48 -32.03 -43.72 18.70
CA LEU A 48 -31.16 -44.12 17.59
C LEU A 48 -31.06 -43.02 16.52
N ALA A 49 -32.19 -42.46 16.08
CA ALA A 49 -32.19 -41.39 15.06
C ALA A 49 -31.44 -40.12 15.53
N ILE A 50 -31.57 -39.75 16.81
CA ILE A 50 -30.82 -38.62 17.39
C ILE A 50 -29.32 -38.95 17.46
N SER A 51 -28.96 -40.16 17.91
CA SER A 51 -27.57 -40.62 17.96
C SER A 51 -26.90 -40.64 16.58
N GLU A 52 -27.62 -41.06 15.55
CA GLU A 52 -27.14 -41.04 14.16
C GLU A 52 -26.90 -39.60 13.68
N ARG A 53 -27.81 -38.67 13.99
CA ARG A 53 -27.61 -37.24 13.71
C ARG A 53 -26.41 -36.67 14.44
N PHE A 54 -26.25 -36.95 15.73
CA PHE A 54 -25.06 -36.54 16.48
C PHE A 54 -23.79 -37.16 15.91
N THR A 55 -23.82 -38.42 15.51
CA THR A 55 -22.68 -39.08 14.86
C THR A 55 -22.33 -38.40 13.54
N SER A 56 -23.31 -38.03 12.72
CA SER A 56 -23.09 -37.26 11.49
C SER A 56 -22.48 -35.91 11.78
N GLN A 57 -23.00 -35.18 12.78
CA GLN A 57 -22.48 -33.88 13.18
C GLN A 57 -21.06 -33.97 13.74
N ILE A 58 -20.75 -34.92 14.62
CA ILE A 58 -19.40 -35.16 15.17
C ILE A 58 -18.40 -35.42 14.04
N ARG A 59 -18.74 -36.30 13.08
CA ARG A 59 -17.89 -36.54 11.90
C ARG A 59 -17.69 -35.27 11.08
N GLY A 60 -18.76 -34.49 10.88
CA GLY A 60 -18.72 -33.21 10.19
C GLY A 60 -17.82 -32.18 10.90
N LEU A 61 -17.95 -32.03 12.22
CA LEU A 61 -17.12 -31.12 13.02
C LEU A 61 -15.65 -31.55 13.01
N ASN A 62 -15.36 -32.85 13.11
CA ASN A 62 -13.98 -33.36 13.02
C ASN A 62 -13.36 -33.11 11.64
N GLN A 63 -14.13 -33.24 10.55
CA GLN A 63 -13.66 -32.87 9.22
C GLN A 63 -13.47 -31.37 9.08
N ALA A 64 -14.41 -30.57 9.60
CA ALA A 64 -14.30 -29.11 9.61
C ALA A 64 -13.06 -28.63 10.39
N ALA A 65 -12.73 -29.27 11.52
CA ALA A 65 -11.53 -28.97 12.27
C ALA A 65 -10.26 -29.28 11.45
N ARG A 66 -10.22 -30.39 10.71
CA ARG A 66 -9.12 -30.69 9.77
C ARG A 66 -9.00 -29.63 8.67
N ASN A 67 -10.11 -29.27 8.02
CA ASN A 67 -10.12 -28.23 7.00
C ASN A 67 -9.63 -26.87 7.54
N ALA A 68 -9.99 -26.52 8.78
CA ALA A 68 -9.53 -25.31 9.43
C ALA A 68 -8.02 -25.36 9.74
N ASN A 69 -7.48 -26.54 10.10
CA ASN A 69 -6.03 -26.73 10.22
C ASN A 69 -5.32 -26.59 8.87
N ASP A 70 -5.89 -27.09 7.77
CA ASP A 70 -5.34 -26.87 6.42
C ASP A 70 -5.27 -25.37 6.08
N GLY A 71 -6.31 -24.62 6.44
CA GLY A 71 -6.33 -23.16 6.31
C GLY A 71 -5.26 -22.48 7.16
N LEU A 72 -5.01 -22.95 8.38
CA LEU A 72 -3.95 -22.45 9.25
C LEU A 72 -2.56 -22.74 8.66
N SER A 73 -2.34 -23.94 8.13
CA SER A 73 -1.08 -24.31 7.46
C SER A 73 -0.83 -23.50 6.17
N LEU A 74 -1.88 -23.19 5.41
CA LEU A 74 -1.80 -22.26 4.28
C LEU A 74 -1.32 -20.87 4.75
N MET A 75 -1.92 -20.32 5.81
CA MET A 75 -1.55 -19.01 6.37
C MET A 75 -0.12 -19.00 6.91
N GLN A 76 0.34 -20.07 7.56
CA GLN A 76 1.72 -20.21 8.02
C GLN A 76 2.72 -20.28 6.85
N THR A 77 2.34 -20.93 5.74
CA THR A 77 3.14 -20.96 4.50
C THR A 77 3.25 -19.55 3.91
N ALA A 78 2.15 -18.80 3.87
CA ALA A 78 2.13 -17.41 3.42
C ALA A 78 3.02 -16.51 4.30
N GLU A 79 2.89 -16.61 5.64
CA GLU A 79 3.69 -15.84 6.58
C GLU A 79 5.19 -16.13 6.45
N GLY A 80 5.58 -17.40 6.28
CA GLY A 80 6.98 -17.79 6.07
C GLY A 80 7.57 -17.17 4.79
N ALA A 81 6.80 -17.16 3.70
CA ALA A 81 7.20 -16.50 2.46
C ALA A 81 7.31 -14.98 2.62
N LEU A 82 6.36 -14.34 3.32
CA LEU A 82 6.43 -12.91 3.62
C LEU A 82 7.65 -12.54 4.47
N GLN A 83 8.05 -13.37 5.43
CA GLN A 83 9.27 -13.16 6.21
C GLN A 83 10.52 -13.15 5.32
N SER A 84 10.59 -14.04 4.32
CA SER A 84 11.69 -14.05 3.35
C SER A 84 11.69 -12.80 2.45
N VAL A 85 10.50 -12.34 2.02
CA VAL A 85 10.35 -11.07 1.29
C VAL A 85 10.79 -9.88 2.14
N THR A 86 10.35 -9.79 3.40
CA THR A 86 10.76 -8.74 4.34
C THR A 86 12.27 -8.70 4.52
N ALA A 87 12.92 -9.85 4.72
CA ALA A 87 14.38 -9.92 4.86
C ALA A 87 15.10 -9.43 3.59
N SER A 88 14.59 -9.79 2.41
CA SER A 88 15.14 -9.35 1.12
C SER A 88 14.99 -7.84 0.92
N LEU A 89 13.82 -7.29 1.25
CA LEU A 89 13.57 -5.85 1.20
C LEU A 89 14.45 -5.07 2.18
N GLN A 90 14.60 -5.54 3.42
CA GLN A 90 15.50 -4.93 4.39
C GLN A 90 16.95 -4.92 3.89
N ARG A 91 17.40 -6.02 3.26
CA ARG A 91 18.74 -6.08 2.66
C ARG A 91 18.89 -5.11 1.49
N ILE A 92 17.90 -5.00 0.61
CA ILE A 92 17.90 -4.00 -0.48
C ILE A 92 18.00 -2.58 0.09
N ARG A 93 17.26 -2.29 1.17
CA ARG A 93 17.31 -0.99 1.85
C ARG A 93 18.71 -0.68 2.39
N GLU A 94 19.36 -1.64 3.04
CA GLU A 94 20.75 -1.49 3.52
C GLU A 94 21.71 -1.17 2.37
N LEU A 95 21.59 -1.90 1.26
CA LEU A 95 22.41 -1.71 0.06
C LEU A 95 22.16 -0.34 -0.58
N ALA A 96 20.92 0.14 -0.60
CA ALA A 96 20.59 1.47 -1.09
C ALA A 96 21.20 2.57 -0.21
N VAL A 97 21.08 2.45 1.12
CA VAL A 97 21.76 3.37 2.06
C VAL A 97 23.29 3.33 1.86
N GLN A 98 23.85 2.15 1.64
CA GLN A 98 25.28 2.02 1.34
C GLN A 98 25.65 2.74 0.05
N ALA A 99 24.91 2.51 -1.04
CA ALA A 99 25.14 3.10 -2.37
C ALA A 99 24.97 4.63 -2.39
N ALA A 100 24.14 5.17 -1.49
CA ALA A 100 23.90 6.60 -1.35
C ALA A 100 25.15 7.40 -0.91
N ASN A 101 26.20 6.75 -0.40
CA ASN A 101 27.44 7.47 -0.07
C ASN A 101 28.21 7.85 -1.34
N ASP A 102 28.69 9.10 -1.38
CA ASP A 102 29.51 9.65 -2.47
C ASP A 102 30.92 9.07 -2.53
N THR A 103 31.38 8.42 -1.46
CA THR A 103 32.68 7.73 -1.43
C THR A 103 32.69 6.44 -2.25
N ASN A 104 31.53 5.91 -2.64
CA ASN A 104 31.45 4.75 -3.53
C ASN A 104 31.72 5.17 -4.97
N SER A 105 32.62 4.45 -5.64
CA SER A 105 32.83 4.63 -7.08
C SER A 105 31.61 4.14 -7.89
N ALA A 106 31.55 4.54 -9.16
CA ALA A 106 30.53 4.01 -10.08
C ALA A 106 30.59 2.48 -10.19
N SER A 107 31.78 1.88 -10.16
CA SER A 107 31.95 0.42 -10.14
C SER A 107 31.44 -0.22 -8.85
N ASP A 108 31.62 0.43 -7.69
CA ASP A 108 31.09 -0.07 -6.42
C ASP A 108 29.55 -0.06 -6.44
N ARG A 109 28.94 1.03 -6.94
CA ARG A 109 27.48 1.12 -7.09
C ARG A 109 26.93 0.05 -8.05
N GLN A 110 27.63 -0.27 -9.13
CA GLN A 110 27.25 -1.36 -10.03
C GLN A 110 27.32 -2.73 -9.35
N ALA A 111 28.33 -2.99 -8.51
CA ALA A 111 28.42 -4.23 -7.75
C ALA A 111 27.28 -4.36 -6.73
N ILE A 112 26.94 -3.26 -6.04
CA ILE A 112 25.77 -3.19 -5.14
C ILE A 112 24.47 -3.45 -5.91
N GLN A 113 24.29 -2.82 -7.08
CA GLN A 113 23.11 -3.02 -7.93
C GLN A 113 22.93 -4.48 -8.36
N ALA A 114 24.02 -5.21 -8.61
CA ALA A 114 23.95 -6.63 -8.93
C ALA A 114 23.40 -7.46 -7.74
N GLU A 115 23.71 -7.09 -6.50
CA GLU A 115 23.12 -7.71 -5.31
C GLU A 115 21.63 -7.34 -5.16
N VAL A 116 21.28 -6.05 -5.32
CA VAL A 116 19.89 -5.57 -5.32
C VAL A 116 19.04 -6.33 -6.35
N THR A 117 19.58 -6.50 -7.57
CA THR A 117 18.88 -7.21 -8.66
C THR A 117 18.61 -8.68 -8.31
N ARG A 118 19.56 -9.37 -7.66
CA ARG A 118 19.36 -10.76 -7.22
C ARG A 118 18.31 -10.87 -6.13
N LEU A 119 18.29 -9.95 -5.17
CA LEU A 119 17.28 -9.91 -4.12
C LEU A 119 15.90 -9.60 -4.68
N ALA A 120 15.81 -8.69 -5.65
CA ALA A 120 14.57 -8.38 -6.35
C ALA A 120 14.00 -9.60 -7.10
N GLN A 121 14.86 -10.36 -7.79
CA GLN A 121 14.49 -11.61 -8.44
C GLN A 121 14.01 -12.67 -7.44
N GLU A 122 14.63 -12.75 -6.26
CA GLU A 122 14.23 -13.68 -5.21
C GLU A 122 12.86 -13.34 -4.61
N ILE A 123 12.56 -12.05 -4.45
CA ILE A 123 11.23 -11.56 -4.05
C ILE A 123 10.18 -12.00 -5.08
N ASP A 124 10.41 -11.73 -6.36
CA ASP A 124 9.46 -12.08 -7.43
C ASP A 124 9.29 -13.60 -7.54
N ARG A 125 10.39 -14.37 -7.41
CA ARG A 125 10.34 -15.84 -7.35
C ARG A 125 9.49 -16.32 -6.18
N THR A 126 9.66 -15.75 -4.99
CA THR A 126 8.90 -16.11 -3.79
C THR A 126 7.41 -15.84 -4.00
N GLY A 127 7.05 -14.66 -4.51
CA GLY A 127 5.66 -14.32 -4.82
C GLY A 127 5.03 -15.22 -5.89
N ARG A 128 5.79 -15.64 -6.91
CA ARG A 128 5.27 -16.42 -8.04
C ARG A 128 5.26 -17.92 -7.83
N THR A 129 6.10 -18.46 -6.93
CA THR A 129 6.32 -19.91 -6.81
C THR A 129 5.88 -20.51 -5.48
N THR A 130 5.49 -19.68 -4.49
CA THR A 130 5.02 -20.21 -3.20
C THR A 130 3.66 -20.90 -3.36
N GLN A 131 3.65 -22.20 -3.05
CA GLN A 131 2.48 -23.05 -3.18
C GLN A 131 2.16 -23.80 -1.89
N PHE A 132 0.88 -24.09 -1.69
CA PHE A 132 0.38 -25.01 -0.69
C PHE A 132 -0.52 -26.04 -1.37
N ASN A 133 -0.15 -27.32 -1.29
CA ASN A 133 -0.87 -28.41 -1.93
C ASN A 133 -1.13 -28.18 -3.45
N GLY A 134 -0.13 -27.67 -4.16
CA GLY A 134 -0.20 -27.34 -5.59
C GLY A 134 -1.02 -26.08 -5.93
N MET A 135 -1.60 -25.40 -4.94
CA MET A 135 -2.29 -24.12 -5.12
C MET A 135 -1.35 -22.97 -4.83
N GLU A 136 -1.36 -21.96 -5.70
CA GLU A 136 -0.64 -20.71 -5.45
C GLU A 136 -1.19 -20.00 -4.21
N VAL A 137 -0.26 -19.60 -3.34
CA VAL A 137 -0.58 -18.88 -2.10
C VAL A 137 -0.87 -17.41 -2.40
N PHE A 138 -0.02 -16.79 -3.21
CA PHE A 138 -0.14 -15.40 -3.64
C PHE A 138 -0.76 -15.30 -5.04
N ASP A 139 -1.38 -14.15 -5.31
CA ASP A 139 -1.77 -13.81 -6.67
C ASP A 139 -0.53 -13.40 -7.50
N ARG A 140 -0.56 -13.65 -8.81
CA ARG A 140 0.56 -13.42 -9.75
C ARG A 140 0.40 -12.16 -10.61
N SER A 141 -0.62 -11.34 -10.35
CA SER A 141 -0.79 -10.08 -11.05
C SER A 141 0.39 -9.15 -10.75
N ASP A 142 0.81 -8.47 -11.80
CA ASP A 142 1.87 -7.46 -11.72
C ASP A 142 1.29 -6.06 -11.52
N ALA A 143 -0.02 -5.93 -11.31
CA ALA A 143 -0.67 -4.65 -11.09
C ALA A 143 -0.30 -4.11 -9.69
N SER A 144 0.26 -2.90 -9.65
CA SER A 144 0.62 -2.26 -8.40
C SER A 144 -0.60 -2.06 -7.49
N VAL A 145 -0.44 -2.47 -6.25
CA VAL A 145 -1.47 -2.39 -5.19
C VAL A 145 -1.20 -1.20 -4.27
N VAL A 146 -0.04 -0.56 -4.42
CA VAL A 146 0.39 0.59 -3.63
C VAL A 146 0.09 1.94 -4.32
N GLY A 147 -0.39 1.90 -5.57
CA GLY A 147 -0.72 3.08 -6.38
C GLY A 147 -0.06 3.02 -7.77
N ASP A 148 -0.35 4.01 -8.63
CA ASP A 148 0.31 4.12 -9.94
C ASP A 148 1.83 4.32 -9.76
N GLU A 149 2.64 3.46 -10.40
CA GLU A 149 4.09 3.45 -10.20
C GLU A 149 4.77 4.75 -10.67
N ASN A 150 4.28 5.36 -11.76
CA ASN A 150 4.86 6.59 -12.29
C ASN A 150 4.49 7.78 -11.39
N LEU A 151 3.23 7.86 -10.98
CA LEU A 151 2.76 8.89 -10.07
C LEU A 151 3.49 8.82 -8.73
N LEU A 152 3.65 7.61 -8.17
CA LEU A 152 4.44 7.42 -6.94
C LEU A 152 5.89 7.86 -7.12
N ALA A 153 6.53 7.58 -8.25
CA ALA A 153 7.90 8.02 -8.51
C ALA A 153 8.01 9.55 -8.60
N VAL A 154 7.06 10.23 -9.27
CA VAL A 154 7.00 11.71 -9.31
C VAL A 154 6.76 12.29 -7.92
N PHE A 155 5.82 11.71 -7.17
CA PHE A 155 5.55 12.10 -5.78
C PHE A 155 6.79 11.95 -4.89
N ASP A 156 7.53 10.85 -5.04
CA ASP A 156 8.79 10.63 -4.32
C ASP A 156 9.86 11.64 -4.75
N GLY A 157 9.93 11.95 -6.05
CA GLY A 157 10.79 13.00 -6.61
C GLY A 157 10.53 14.35 -5.99
N MET A 158 9.27 14.74 -5.87
CA MET A 158 8.87 16.01 -5.25
C MET A 158 9.17 16.05 -3.75
N THR A 159 9.04 14.94 -3.02
CA THR A 159 9.01 14.94 -1.55
C THR A 159 10.29 14.47 -0.86
N SER A 160 10.87 13.33 -1.24
CA SER A 160 11.81 12.61 -0.37
C SER A 160 12.95 11.87 -1.07
N ALA A 161 12.76 11.42 -2.32
CA ALA A 161 13.77 10.73 -3.10
C ALA A 161 14.56 11.67 -4.03
N GLY A 162 13.87 12.65 -4.61
CA GLY A 162 14.48 13.70 -5.43
C GLY A 162 14.48 15.06 -4.72
N SER A 163 13.66 15.25 -3.70
CA SER A 163 13.52 16.52 -2.96
C SER A 163 13.46 17.76 -3.87
N TRP A 164 12.72 17.66 -4.99
CA TRP A 164 12.62 18.75 -5.98
C TRP A 164 12.02 20.00 -5.36
N LEU A 165 10.97 19.85 -4.54
CA LEU A 165 10.29 20.96 -3.87
C LEU A 165 11.22 21.67 -2.89
N GLU A 166 11.84 20.92 -1.97
CA GLU A 166 12.74 21.48 -0.94
C GLU A 166 13.98 22.12 -1.59
N SER A 167 14.58 21.47 -2.58
CA SER A 167 15.75 22.00 -3.28
C SER A 167 15.42 23.32 -3.98
N SER A 168 14.27 23.38 -4.64
CA SER A 168 13.80 24.59 -5.32
C SER A 168 13.56 25.73 -4.33
N GLU A 169 12.87 25.47 -3.22
CA GLU A 169 12.65 26.49 -2.19
C GLU A 169 13.96 26.98 -1.57
N ASN A 170 14.92 26.08 -1.33
CA ASN A 170 16.22 26.46 -0.79
C ASN A 170 17.02 27.34 -1.76
N LEU A 171 16.96 27.03 -3.07
CA LEU A 171 17.55 27.87 -4.11
C LEU A 171 16.89 29.26 -4.13
N ILE A 172 15.57 29.33 -4.10
CA ILE A 172 14.82 30.59 -4.09
C ILE A 172 15.18 31.43 -2.87
N ARG A 173 15.22 30.82 -1.68
CA ARG A 173 15.62 31.52 -0.46
C ARG A 173 17.05 32.03 -0.53
N THR A 174 17.97 31.21 -1.04
CA THR A 174 19.39 31.55 -1.16
C THR A 174 19.61 32.72 -2.13
N PHE A 175 19.07 32.59 -3.34
CA PHE A 175 19.37 33.49 -4.45
C PHE A 175 18.40 34.65 -4.60
N TYR A 176 17.13 34.51 -4.19
CA TYR A 176 16.13 35.58 -4.26
C TYR A 176 15.82 36.22 -2.90
N GLY A 177 16.20 35.58 -1.79
CA GLY A 177 16.00 36.14 -0.45
C GLY A 177 14.55 36.13 0.02
N ILE A 178 13.67 35.42 -0.69
CA ILE A 178 12.24 35.32 -0.40
C ILE A 178 11.86 33.88 -0.06
N GLN A 179 10.76 33.73 0.68
CA GLN A 179 10.19 32.44 1.06
C GLN A 179 8.68 32.56 1.22
N GLY A 180 7.98 31.44 1.20
CA GLY A 180 6.54 31.42 1.54
C GLY A 180 6.29 31.86 2.99
N ASP A 181 5.05 32.29 3.25
CA ASP A 181 4.59 32.84 4.53
C ASP A 181 3.78 31.85 5.39
N GLY A 182 3.89 30.55 5.09
CA GLY A 182 3.18 29.46 5.78
C GLY A 182 1.81 29.14 5.19
N ALA A 183 1.41 29.83 4.11
CA ALA A 183 0.14 29.59 3.42
C ALA A 183 0.03 28.16 2.85
N SER A 184 -1.20 27.72 2.61
CA SER A 184 -1.45 26.41 2.01
C SER A 184 -1.05 26.35 0.54
N LEU A 185 -0.38 25.26 0.17
CA LEU A 185 -0.07 24.89 -1.21
C LEU A 185 -0.65 23.50 -1.48
N ASP A 186 -1.66 23.45 -2.35
CA ASP A 186 -2.32 22.20 -2.73
C ASP A 186 -1.67 21.63 -4.01
N ILE A 187 -1.09 20.44 -3.92
CA ILE A 187 -0.33 19.80 -4.99
C ILE A 187 -1.16 18.67 -5.57
N ARG A 188 -1.44 18.76 -6.87
CA ARG A 188 -2.33 17.85 -7.60
C ARG A 188 -1.63 17.20 -8.78
N PHE A 189 -1.98 15.94 -9.02
CA PHE A 189 -1.46 15.11 -10.11
C PHE A 189 -2.55 14.72 -11.10
N THR A 190 -3.82 14.86 -10.71
CA THR A 190 -4.97 14.61 -11.58
C THR A 190 -5.81 15.88 -11.73
N GLY A 191 -6.75 15.87 -12.69
CA GLY A 191 -7.66 16.98 -12.94
C GLY A 191 -7.22 17.95 -14.04
N PHE A 192 -6.01 17.81 -14.57
CA PHE A 192 -5.52 18.51 -15.75
C PHE A 192 -4.65 17.57 -16.60
N THR A 193 -4.86 17.61 -17.91
CA THR A 193 -3.88 17.16 -18.89
C THR A 193 -4.16 17.82 -20.24
N ASP A 194 -3.13 18.26 -20.94
CA ASP A 194 -3.21 18.71 -22.33
C ASP A 194 -2.46 17.79 -23.31
N GLY A 195 -1.98 16.66 -22.79
CA GLY A 195 -1.25 15.64 -23.53
C GLY A 195 0.27 15.83 -23.41
N GLN A 196 1.02 14.94 -24.04
CA GLN A 196 2.48 15.02 -23.98
C GLN A 196 3.01 16.26 -24.72
N TYR A 197 4.05 16.88 -24.16
CA TYR A 197 4.73 18.09 -24.62
C TYR A 197 3.91 19.38 -24.46
N GLY A 198 2.90 19.37 -23.59
CA GLY A 198 2.10 20.53 -23.25
C GLY A 198 2.60 21.26 -22.00
N VAL A 199 1.68 21.79 -21.20
CA VAL A 199 2.01 22.47 -19.94
C VAL A 199 2.28 21.42 -18.86
N GLY A 200 3.56 21.12 -18.65
CA GLY A 200 3.96 20.06 -17.71
C GLY A 200 3.59 20.32 -16.25
N ALA A 201 3.58 21.58 -15.81
CA ALA A 201 3.04 21.98 -14.51
C ALA A 201 2.67 23.46 -14.53
N TYR A 202 1.85 23.90 -13.58
CA TYR A 202 1.58 25.32 -13.37
C TYR A 202 1.15 25.62 -11.92
N VAL A 203 1.41 26.84 -11.46
CA VAL A 203 0.89 27.38 -10.20
C VAL A 203 -0.18 28.43 -10.45
N GLN A 204 -1.30 28.32 -9.73
CA GLN A 204 -2.36 29.34 -9.77
C GLN A 204 -2.97 29.64 -8.40
N PRO A 205 -3.33 30.92 -8.12
CA PRO A 205 -4.12 31.28 -6.95
C PRO A 205 -5.62 31.09 -7.23
N LEU A 206 -6.23 30.05 -6.64
CA LEU A 206 -7.68 29.83 -6.79
C LEU A 206 -8.54 30.72 -5.88
N GLY A 207 -7.95 31.31 -4.84
CA GLY A 207 -8.63 32.18 -3.88
C GLY A 207 -8.60 33.67 -4.24
N GLY A 208 -8.07 34.03 -5.42
CA GLY A 208 -7.78 35.42 -5.76
C GLY A 208 -6.57 35.97 -5.02
N TYR A 209 -6.59 37.26 -4.69
CA TYR A 209 -5.47 37.96 -4.07
C TYR A 209 -5.89 38.64 -2.76
N ASP A 210 -4.98 38.72 -1.79
CA ASP A 210 -5.19 39.53 -0.58
C ASP A 210 -4.97 41.04 -0.83
N GLY A 211 -5.14 41.86 0.22
CA GLY A 211 -4.97 43.31 0.13
C GLY A 211 -3.55 43.78 -0.20
N GLN A 212 -2.56 42.88 -0.19
CA GLN A 212 -1.17 43.14 -0.56
C GLN A 212 -0.82 42.54 -1.94
N GLY A 213 -1.81 41.96 -2.63
CA GLY A 213 -1.66 41.34 -3.93
C GLY A 213 -1.02 39.95 -3.90
N ARG A 214 -0.98 39.28 -2.74
CA ARG A 214 -0.46 37.90 -2.63
C ARG A 214 -1.56 36.90 -2.98
N GLY A 215 -1.22 35.85 -3.72
CA GLY A 215 -2.16 34.84 -4.18
C GLY A 215 -2.68 33.93 -3.06
N LEU A 216 -3.98 33.69 -2.98
CA LEU A 216 -4.64 32.85 -1.98
C LEU A 216 -4.97 31.46 -2.54
N ASN A 217 -4.96 30.44 -1.67
CA ASN A 217 -5.25 29.04 -2.02
C ASN A 217 -4.47 28.58 -3.26
N LEU A 218 -3.14 28.59 -3.15
CA LEU A 218 -2.28 28.21 -4.26
C LEU A 218 -2.45 26.73 -4.58
N VAL A 219 -2.57 26.43 -5.87
CA VAL A 219 -2.54 25.07 -6.39
C VAL A 219 -1.33 24.94 -7.31
N LEU A 220 -0.49 23.94 -7.04
CA LEU A 220 0.50 23.42 -7.99
C LEU A 220 -0.12 22.21 -8.68
N GLN A 221 -0.44 22.37 -9.95
CA GLN A 221 -0.94 21.28 -10.79
C GLN A 221 0.21 20.69 -11.59
N VAL A 222 0.39 19.37 -11.53
CA VAL A 222 1.36 18.62 -12.32
C VAL A 222 0.61 17.81 -13.37
N ASP A 223 1.02 17.90 -14.64
CA ASP A 223 0.52 17.01 -15.69
C ASP A 223 1.40 15.75 -15.74
N MET A 224 0.80 14.62 -15.33
CA MET A 224 1.47 13.33 -15.37
C MET A 224 1.79 12.87 -16.80
N ALA A 225 1.16 13.41 -17.85
CA ALA A 225 1.49 13.08 -19.24
C ALA A 225 2.91 13.52 -19.64
N ASP A 226 3.41 14.60 -19.04
CA ASP A 226 4.75 15.15 -19.30
C ASP A 226 5.82 14.58 -18.37
N PHE A 227 5.42 13.98 -17.26
CA PHE A 227 6.30 13.44 -16.23
C PHE A 227 6.49 11.92 -16.38
N VAL A 228 6.13 11.35 -17.53
CA VAL A 228 6.22 9.91 -17.82
C VAL A 228 7.13 9.64 -19.03
N PRO A 229 8.13 8.73 -18.91
CA PRO A 229 8.55 8.07 -17.68
C PRO A 229 9.23 9.06 -16.70
N PRO A 230 9.14 8.82 -15.39
CA PRO A 230 9.56 9.77 -14.36
C PRO A 230 11.08 9.95 -14.24
N ASN A 231 11.91 9.10 -14.88
CA ASN A 231 13.36 9.33 -15.09
C ASN A 231 14.10 9.96 -13.89
N MET A 232 13.96 9.35 -12.72
CA MET A 232 14.57 9.78 -11.47
C MET A 232 16.11 9.71 -11.55
N PRO A 233 16.84 10.52 -10.76
CA PRO A 233 16.36 11.42 -9.72
C PRO A 233 15.83 12.77 -10.21
N ASN A 234 16.07 13.14 -11.47
CA ASN A 234 15.85 14.52 -11.94
C ASN A 234 14.56 14.69 -12.75
N GLY A 235 13.81 13.61 -12.98
CA GLY A 235 12.54 13.73 -13.69
C GLY A 235 12.64 13.66 -15.21
N GLY A 236 13.80 13.38 -15.80
CA GLY A 236 13.92 13.44 -17.26
C GLY A 236 15.31 13.29 -17.85
N THR A 237 15.38 13.56 -19.15
CA THR A 237 16.61 13.60 -19.94
C THR A 237 16.59 14.81 -20.85
N ALA A 238 17.77 15.37 -21.16
CA ALA A 238 17.89 16.55 -22.01
C ALA A 238 17.00 16.48 -23.28
N PRO A 239 16.27 17.55 -23.59
CA PRO A 239 16.30 18.87 -22.94
C PRO A 239 15.32 19.05 -21.77
N PHE A 240 14.52 18.04 -21.40
CA PHE A 240 13.45 18.18 -20.41
C PHE A 240 13.76 17.43 -19.11
N TYR A 241 13.61 18.13 -17.98
CA TYR A 241 13.79 17.57 -16.64
C TYR A 241 12.65 18.05 -15.75
N SER A 242 11.87 17.13 -15.19
CA SER A 242 10.71 17.49 -14.37
C SER A 242 11.08 18.26 -13.10
N ASP A 243 12.27 18.03 -12.53
CA ASP A 243 12.73 18.78 -11.37
C ASP A 243 12.87 20.29 -11.67
N ARG A 244 13.38 20.65 -12.85
CA ARG A 244 13.47 22.03 -13.35
C ARG A 244 12.09 22.62 -13.58
N THR A 245 11.16 21.87 -14.17
CA THR A 245 9.76 22.31 -14.30
C THR A 245 9.14 22.60 -12.93
N VAL A 246 9.34 21.71 -11.96
CA VAL A 246 8.89 21.95 -10.58
C VAL A 246 9.62 23.15 -9.97
N GLY A 247 10.90 23.34 -10.24
CA GLY A 247 11.68 24.48 -9.75
C GLY A 247 11.21 25.81 -10.31
N HIS A 248 10.86 25.85 -11.61
CA HIS A 248 10.21 26.97 -12.27
C HIS A 248 8.92 27.33 -11.55
N GLU A 249 8.03 26.35 -11.37
CA GLU A 249 6.74 26.57 -10.71
C GLU A 249 6.87 26.96 -9.24
N MET A 250 7.88 26.44 -8.54
CA MET A 250 8.15 26.82 -7.15
C MET A 250 8.57 28.29 -7.04
N VAL A 251 9.23 28.88 -8.04
CA VAL A 251 9.50 30.33 -8.07
C VAL A 251 8.18 31.09 -8.09
N HIS A 252 7.24 30.70 -8.95
CA HIS A 252 5.91 31.29 -8.99
C HIS A 252 5.17 31.14 -7.67
N ALA A 253 5.15 29.95 -7.07
CA ALA A 253 4.50 29.72 -5.77
C ALA A 253 5.08 30.63 -4.67
N VAL A 254 6.41 30.71 -4.56
CA VAL A 254 7.07 31.55 -3.54
C VAL A 254 6.81 33.02 -3.83
N MET A 255 6.96 33.49 -5.07
CA MET A 255 6.66 34.88 -5.44
C MET A 255 5.19 35.22 -5.17
N ALA A 256 4.28 34.27 -5.41
CA ALA A 256 2.85 34.41 -5.16
C ALA A 256 2.51 34.71 -3.70
N ARG A 257 3.32 34.23 -2.76
CA ARG A 257 3.14 34.48 -1.32
C ARG A 257 4.07 35.54 -0.74
N ALA A 258 5.24 35.74 -1.32
CA ALA A 258 6.22 36.69 -0.82
C ALA A 258 6.02 38.11 -1.36
N THR A 259 5.50 38.26 -2.58
CA THR A 259 5.48 39.55 -3.29
C THR A 259 4.06 39.99 -3.68
N ASN A 260 3.92 41.18 -4.27
CA ASN A 260 2.67 41.59 -4.93
C ASN A 260 2.53 40.85 -6.28
N TRP A 261 2.12 39.59 -6.21
CA TRP A 261 1.96 38.70 -7.36
C TRP A 261 0.90 39.19 -8.34
N ASN A 262 -0.15 39.85 -7.85
CA ASN A 262 -1.17 40.46 -8.70
C ASN A 262 -0.58 41.51 -9.65
N ASP A 263 0.37 42.32 -9.18
CA ASP A 263 1.08 43.28 -10.02
C ASP A 263 2.02 42.57 -11.01
N ILE A 264 2.83 41.62 -10.52
CA ILE A 264 3.82 40.92 -11.35
C ILE A 264 3.14 40.12 -12.46
N SER A 265 2.19 39.25 -12.13
CA SER A 265 1.56 38.33 -13.10
C SER A 265 0.74 39.05 -14.18
N ASN A 266 0.10 40.18 -13.85
CA ASN A 266 -0.74 40.90 -14.81
C ASN A 266 0.01 41.96 -15.63
N ASN A 267 1.03 42.62 -15.04
CA ASN A 267 1.69 43.77 -15.67
C ASN A 267 3.14 43.47 -16.10
N HIS A 268 3.76 42.45 -15.52
CA HIS A 268 5.19 42.19 -15.63
C HIS A 268 5.50 40.70 -15.79
N LEU A 269 4.74 40.00 -16.64
CA LEU A 269 4.89 38.56 -16.86
C LEU A 269 6.32 38.18 -17.26
N TRP A 270 7.01 39.01 -18.05
CA TRP A 270 8.42 38.81 -18.39
C TRP A 270 9.32 38.64 -17.17
N PHE A 271 9.00 39.31 -16.06
CA PHE A 271 9.78 39.23 -14.83
C PHE A 271 9.42 37.96 -14.04
N ALA A 272 8.14 37.56 -14.01
CA ALA A 272 7.71 36.30 -13.43
C ALA A 272 8.37 35.10 -14.13
N GLU A 273 8.18 34.98 -15.44
CA GLU A 273 8.74 33.89 -16.25
C GLU A 273 10.26 33.95 -16.28
N GLY A 274 10.83 35.16 -16.42
CA GLY A 274 12.28 35.33 -16.44
C GLY A 274 12.94 34.97 -15.12
N ALA A 275 12.33 35.28 -13.97
CA ALA A 275 12.82 34.83 -12.67
C ALA A 275 12.67 33.32 -12.53
N ALA A 276 11.56 32.73 -12.98
CA ALA A 276 11.37 31.29 -12.91
C ALA A 276 12.39 30.52 -13.76
N GLU A 277 12.66 30.94 -14.99
CA GLU A 277 13.71 30.35 -15.84
C GLU A 277 15.11 30.57 -15.25
N PHE A 278 15.36 31.72 -14.60
CA PHE A 278 16.69 32.05 -14.09
C PHE A 278 17.13 31.20 -12.90
N ILE A 279 16.21 30.61 -12.14
CA ILE A 279 16.56 29.77 -10.98
C ILE A 279 17.29 28.48 -11.37
N HIS A 280 16.91 27.91 -12.52
CA HIS A 280 17.42 26.65 -13.06
C HIS A 280 18.23 26.85 -14.35
N GLY A 281 18.23 28.05 -14.91
CA GLY A 281 18.94 28.42 -16.13
C GLY A 281 18.14 28.14 -17.39
N GLY A 282 18.36 28.95 -18.43
CA GLY A 282 17.64 28.90 -19.71
C GLY A 282 18.55 29.02 -20.93
N GLU A 283 19.87 28.90 -20.75
CA GLU A 283 20.82 29.09 -21.86
C GLU A 283 20.65 28.06 -22.97
N GLU A 284 20.20 26.84 -22.68
CA GLU A 284 19.93 25.84 -23.72
C GLU A 284 18.78 26.29 -24.64
N ARG A 285 17.76 26.93 -24.07
CA ARG A 285 16.64 27.51 -24.82
C ARG A 285 17.11 28.73 -25.63
N VAL A 286 17.84 29.64 -25.00
CA VAL A 286 18.41 30.82 -25.67
C VAL A 286 19.28 30.41 -26.86
N ARG A 287 20.14 29.40 -26.69
CA ARG A 287 20.99 28.86 -27.75
C ARG A 287 20.18 28.40 -28.95
N ASN A 288 19.11 27.63 -28.71
CA ASN A 288 18.24 27.15 -29.78
C ASN A 288 17.51 28.30 -30.49
N ASP A 289 16.94 29.23 -29.74
CA ASP A 289 16.18 30.35 -30.31
C ASP A 289 17.10 31.34 -31.06
N VAL A 290 18.31 31.59 -30.54
CA VAL A 290 19.34 32.39 -31.23
C VAL A 290 19.78 31.73 -32.52
N ALA A 291 19.99 30.41 -32.52
CA ALA A 291 20.35 29.68 -33.73
C ALA A 291 19.23 29.72 -34.78
N ASN A 292 17.97 29.70 -34.35
CA ASN A 292 16.81 29.67 -35.23
C ASN A 292 16.42 31.05 -35.80
N LEU A 293 16.49 32.11 -34.98
CA LEU A 293 15.91 33.42 -35.29
C LEU A 293 16.93 34.57 -35.29
N GLY A 294 18.09 34.35 -34.69
CA GLY A 294 19.10 35.38 -34.43
C GLY A 294 18.84 36.18 -33.15
N VAL A 295 19.93 36.67 -32.56
CA VAL A 295 19.92 37.34 -31.24
C VAL A 295 18.96 38.53 -31.18
N ALA A 296 18.89 39.36 -32.23
CA ALA A 296 18.04 40.54 -32.23
C ALA A 296 16.54 40.17 -32.12
N ALA A 297 16.10 39.10 -32.78
CA ALA A 297 14.72 38.63 -32.71
C ALA A 297 14.37 38.14 -31.31
N VAL A 298 15.28 37.39 -30.67
CA VAL A 298 15.12 36.93 -29.28
C VAL A 298 14.95 38.14 -28.34
N VAL A 299 15.79 39.17 -28.43
CA VAL A 299 15.65 40.37 -27.58
C VAL A 299 14.29 41.05 -27.75
N THR A 300 13.79 41.17 -28.98
CA THR A 300 12.49 41.82 -29.24
C THR A 300 11.29 40.98 -28.82
N ALA A 301 11.46 39.67 -28.64
CA ALA A 301 10.37 38.76 -28.29
C ALA A 301 9.78 39.01 -26.89
N ILE A 302 10.49 39.75 -26.01
CA ILE A 302 9.97 40.14 -24.69
C ILE A 302 8.71 41.01 -24.76
N GLY A 303 8.49 41.71 -25.87
CA GLY A 303 7.25 42.46 -26.16
C GLY A 303 6.24 41.69 -27.02
N GLY A 304 6.50 40.42 -27.30
CA GLY A 304 5.74 39.55 -28.20
C GLY A 304 4.74 38.64 -27.46
N PRO A 305 4.24 37.59 -28.15
CA PRO A 305 3.31 36.62 -27.55
C PRO A 305 3.95 35.86 -26.38
N THR A 306 3.25 35.80 -25.25
CA THR A 306 3.82 35.38 -23.96
C THR A 306 3.96 33.87 -23.77
N THR A 307 3.46 33.06 -24.71
CA THR A 307 3.47 31.59 -24.64
C THR A 307 4.49 30.96 -25.59
N THR A 308 5.47 31.75 -26.06
CA THR A 308 6.43 31.34 -27.10
C THR A 308 7.80 31.10 -26.49
N SER A 309 8.57 30.15 -27.03
CA SER A 309 9.93 29.84 -26.52
C SER A 309 10.81 31.10 -26.47
N GLU A 310 10.67 31.94 -27.50
CA GLU A 310 11.41 33.18 -27.64
C GLU A 310 11.08 34.18 -26.52
N PHE A 311 9.83 34.24 -26.07
CA PHE A 311 9.43 35.07 -24.94
C PHE A 311 10.10 34.61 -23.64
N TYR A 312 10.16 33.29 -23.39
CA TYR A 312 10.88 32.73 -22.23
C TYR A 312 12.38 33.02 -22.31
N SER A 313 13.00 32.81 -23.47
CA SER A 313 14.42 33.14 -23.72
C SER A 313 14.73 34.62 -23.50
N ALA A 314 13.85 35.51 -23.96
CA ALA A 314 13.99 36.95 -23.79
C ALA A 314 13.81 37.37 -22.32
N SER A 315 12.81 36.80 -21.65
CA SER A 315 12.49 37.04 -20.25
C SER A 315 13.62 36.62 -19.32
N TYR A 316 14.15 35.40 -19.51
CA TYR A 316 15.34 34.91 -18.83
C TYR A 316 16.53 35.86 -19.04
N SER A 317 16.81 36.23 -20.30
CA SER A 317 17.94 37.11 -20.64
C SER A 317 17.80 38.51 -20.04
N ALA A 318 16.58 39.05 -19.99
CA ALA A 318 16.31 40.37 -19.40
C ALA A 318 16.48 40.37 -17.87
N VAL A 319 16.03 39.31 -17.19
CA VAL A 319 16.20 39.16 -15.75
C VAL A 319 17.67 38.97 -15.39
N ARG A 320 18.43 38.17 -16.16
CA ARG A 320 19.88 38.03 -15.98
C ARG A 320 20.61 39.35 -16.26
N TYR A 321 20.22 40.08 -17.31
CA TYR A 321 20.77 41.42 -17.59
C TYR A 321 20.53 42.36 -16.41
N MET A 322 19.31 42.38 -15.87
CA MET A 322 18.97 43.18 -14.69
C MET A 322 19.81 42.76 -13.47
N HIS A 323 19.99 41.46 -13.25
CA HIS A 323 20.84 40.92 -12.20
C HIS A 323 22.28 41.46 -12.29
N GLU A 324 22.91 41.35 -13.47
CA GLU A 324 24.29 41.81 -13.68
C GLU A 324 24.43 43.33 -13.51
N ARG A 325 23.48 44.10 -14.04
CA ARG A 325 23.51 45.57 -13.96
C ARG A 325 23.34 46.08 -12.52
N ILE A 326 22.48 45.44 -11.72
CA ILE A 326 22.34 45.78 -10.30
C ILE A 326 23.63 45.44 -9.54
N LYS A 327 24.26 44.29 -9.83
CA LYS A 327 25.56 43.95 -9.23
C LYS A 327 26.66 44.93 -9.62
N ALA A 328 26.71 45.34 -10.89
CA ALA A 328 27.65 46.35 -11.36
C ALA A 328 27.44 47.72 -10.70
N ALA A 329 26.20 48.04 -10.30
CA ALA A 329 25.86 49.23 -9.52
C ALA A 329 26.13 49.09 -8.00
N GLY A 330 26.65 47.94 -7.55
CA GLY A 330 27.01 47.68 -6.15
C GLY A 330 25.94 46.96 -5.32
N GLY A 331 24.85 46.50 -5.94
CA GLY A 331 23.84 45.65 -5.29
C GLY A 331 24.17 44.14 -5.32
N THR A 332 23.21 43.31 -4.91
CA THR A 332 23.28 41.84 -4.92
C THR A 332 22.50 41.18 -6.07
N GLY A 333 22.04 42.00 -7.03
CA GLY A 333 21.28 41.54 -8.19
C GLY A 333 19.77 41.61 -7.95
N ILE A 334 19.00 40.78 -8.65
CA ILE A 334 17.53 40.73 -8.50
C ILE A 334 17.05 40.36 -7.09
N LYS A 335 17.93 39.78 -6.27
CA LYS A 335 17.69 39.52 -4.85
C LYS A 335 17.27 40.78 -4.10
N ASP A 336 17.89 41.93 -4.38
CA ASP A 336 17.57 43.19 -3.73
C ASP A 336 16.12 43.60 -4.02
N VAL A 337 15.70 43.48 -5.29
CA VAL A 337 14.35 43.82 -5.75
C VAL A 337 13.31 42.90 -5.10
N LEU A 338 13.53 41.58 -5.14
CA LEU A 338 12.60 40.60 -4.57
C LEU A 338 12.51 40.70 -3.05
N THR A 339 13.65 40.89 -2.37
CA THR A 339 13.69 41.11 -0.91
C THR A 339 12.99 42.42 -0.53
N TYR A 340 13.16 43.49 -1.32
CA TYR A 340 12.42 44.74 -1.10
C TYR A 340 10.91 44.51 -1.19
N MET A 341 10.43 43.80 -2.22
CA MET A 341 9.00 43.50 -2.36
C MET A 341 8.47 42.67 -1.18
N SER A 342 9.25 41.68 -0.73
CA SER A 342 8.89 40.86 0.43
C SER A 342 8.79 41.66 1.73
N ASN A 343 9.70 42.62 1.92
CA ASN A 343 9.71 43.49 3.10
C ASN A 343 8.72 44.66 3.02
N ASN A 344 8.19 44.96 1.83
CA ASN A 344 7.21 46.01 1.60
C ASN A 344 5.98 45.43 0.88
N PRO A 345 5.14 44.67 1.59
CA PRO A 345 4.01 43.98 0.97
C PRO A 345 3.07 44.96 0.26
N GLY A 346 2.63 44.62 -0.95
CA GLY A 346 1.81 45.48 -1.80
C GLY A 346 2.59 46.46 -2.69
N SER A 347 3.92 46.61 -2.49
CA SER A 347 4.75 47.37 -3.44
C SER A 347 4.68 46.77 -4.85
N THR A 348 4.63 47.63 -5.86
CA THR A 348 4.69 47.21 -7.27
C THR A 348 6.13 46.91 -7.67
N LEU A 349 6.32 46.13 -8.74
CA LEU A 349 7.65 45.84 -9.27
C LEU A 349 8.39 47.12 -9.67
N ASN A 350 7.66 48.10 -10.23
CA ASN A 350 8.22 49.41 -10.56
C ASN A 350 8.82 50.12 -9.35
N ALA A 351 8.09 50.15 -8.22
CA ALA A 351 8.55 50.77 -6.99
C ALA A 351 9.77 50.04 -6.42
N ALA A 352 9.75 48.71 -6.45
CA ALA A 352 10.86 47.89 -5.96
C ALA A 352 12.13 48.07 -6.79
N ILE A 353 12.04 48.07 -8.12
CA ILE A 353 13.18 48.30 -9.00
C ILE A 353 13.77 49.69 -8.74
N GLY A 354 12.94 50.74 -8.68
CA GLY A 354 13.41 52.10 -8.43
C GLY A 354 14.08 52.27 -7.05
N ALA A 355 13.60 51.55 -6.04
CA ALA A 355 14.12 51.65 -4.68
C ALA A 355 15.33 50.75 -4.38
N ALA A 356 15.42 49.59 -5.04
CA ALA A 356 16.35 48.52 -4.64
C ALA A 356 17.36 48.11 -5.72
N SER A 357 17.31 48.68 -6.92
CA SER A 357 18.28 48.36 -8.00
C SER A 357 19.65 49.02 -7.87
N ALA A 358 19.97 49.61 -6.70
CA ALA A 358 21.16 50.44 -6.48
C ALA A 358 21.32 51.60 -7.50
N GLY A 359 20.20 52.08 -8.06
CA GLY A 359 20.18 53.13 -9.08
C GLY A 359 20.47 52.65 -10.50
N ALA A 360 20.59 51.34 -10.74
CA ALA A 360 20.77 50.78 -12.08
C ALA A 360 19.54 51.03 -12.99
N PHE A 361 18.35 51.07 -12.39
CA PHE A 361 17.08 51.25 -13.10
C PHE A 361 16.11 52.11 -12.28
N THR A 362 15.33 52.93 -12.97
CA THR A 362 14.30 53.78 -12.37
C THR A 362 12.97 53.05 -12.16
N ASN A 363 12.65 52.06 -13.00
CA ASN A 363 11.45 51.21 -12.95
C ASN A 363 11.57 50.04 -13.95
N ALA A 364 10.54 49.19 -14.08
CA ALA A 364 10.55 48.05 -14.99
C ALA A 364 10.64 48.45 -16.48
N GLY A 365 10.00 49.56 -16.87
CA GLY A 365 10.05 50.07 -18.25
C GLY A 365 11.44 50.54 -18.67
N ASP A 366 12.19 51.16 -17.75
CA ASP A 366 13.59 51.53 -17.95
C ASP A 366 14.48 50.28 -18.08
N ALA A 367 14.26 49.26 -17.25
CA ALA A 367 14.98 47.99 -17.36
C ALA A 367 14.78 47.33 -18.75
N LEU A 368 13.53 47.28 -19.23
CA LEU A 368 13.22 46.77 -20.57
C LEU A 368 13.80 47.63 -21.69
N THR A 369 13.80 48.95 -21.53
CA THR A 369 14.39 49.87 -22.52
C THR A 369 15.90 49.65 -22.64
N GLN A 370 16.60 49.57 -21.50
CA GLN A 370 18.03 49.29 -21.46
C GLN A 370 18.35 47.89 -22.01
N PHE A 371 17.52 46.88 -21.71
CA PHE A 371 17.66 45.54 -22.29
C PHE A 371 17.41 45.55 -23.81
N GLY A 372 16.43 46.30 -24.31
CA GLY A 372 16.19 46.42 -25.75
C GLY A 372 17.38 47.04 -26.50
N LEU A 373 18.12 47.96 -25.86
CA LEU A 373 19.30 48.59 -26.43
C LEU A 373 20.56 47.72 -26.35
N ASN A 374 20.77 47.01 -25.24
CA ASN A 374 22.03 46.32 -24.94
C ASN A 374 21.94 44.79 -24.97
N GLY A 375 20.73 44.24 -25.02
CA GLY A 375 20.44 42.82 -24.84
C GLY A 375 21.11 41.95 -25.90
N ALA A 376 21.26 42.45 -27.13
CA ALA A 376 21.92 41.67 -28.18
C ALA A 376 23.43 41.50 -27.92
N ALA A 377 24.09 42.55 -27.44
CA ALA A 377 25.49 42.46 -27.02
C ALA A 377 25.64 41.59 -25.77
N PHE A 378 24.67 41.67 -24.85
CA PHE A 378 24.65 40.88 -23.63
C PHE A 378 24.47 39.38 -23.87
N ILE A 379 23.48 38.97 -24.68
CA ILE A 379 23.32 37.55 -25.05
C ILE A 379 24.56 37.05 -25.80
N GLY A 380 25.20 37.92 -26.59
CA GLY A 380 26.46 37.62 -27.26
C GLY A 380 27.64 37.32 -26.34
N SER A 381 27.56 37.62 -25.03
CA SER A 381 28.59 37.27 -24.04
C SER A 381 28.33 35.95 -23.31
N PHE A 382 27.20 35.27 -23.55
CA PHE A 382 26.90 33.98 -22.92
C PHE A 382 27.82 32.88 -23.47
N ASP A 383 28.26 31.96 -22.60
CA ASP A 383 28.98 30.76 -23.03
C ASP A 383 28.02 29.61 -23.36
N LEU A 384 27.27 29.79 -24.46
CA LEU A 384 26.25 28.84 -24.89
C LEU A 384 26.82 27.48 -25.36
N ASN A 385 28.10 27.20 -25.23
CA ASN A 385 28.71 25.94 -25.70
C ASN A 385 29.20 25.03 -24.56
N ASN A 386 28.98 25.42 -23.31
CA ASN A 386 29.35 24.62 -22.16
C ASN A 386 28.16 23.80 -21.62
N ALA A 387 28.38 23.15 -20.47
CA ALA A 387 27.38 22.33 -19.79
C ALA A 387 26.52 23.12 -18.79
N ASP A 388 26.94 24.31 -18.37
CA ASP A 388 26.19 25.16 -17.43
C ASP A 388 24.90 25.65 -18.09
N THR A 389 23.85 25.80 -17.29
CA THR A 389 22.54 26.25 -17.80
C THR A 389 22.36 27.76 -17.74
N GLY A 390 23.33 28.49 -17.19
CA GLY A 390 23.21 29.89 -16.83
C GLY A 390 22.20 30.13 -15.71
N ALA A 391 22.07 29.17 -14.79
CA ALA A 391 21.29 29.35 -13.57
C ALA A 391 21.95 30.41 -12.66
N ILE A 392 21.14 31.19 -11.93
CA ILE A 392 21.66 32.10 -10.89
C ILE A 392 22.53 31.33 -9.89
N GLY A 393 23.66 31.89 -9.47
CA GLY A 393 24.65 31.21 -8.64
C GLY A 393 25.54 30.21 -9.37
N GLY A 394 25.27 29.92 -10.64
CA GLY A 394 26.08 29.06 -11.50
C GLY A 394 27.39 29.72 -11.96
N ALA A 395 28.21 28.95 -12.69
CA ALA A 395 29.52 29.41 -13.14
C ALA A 395 29.42 30.62 -14.08
N ASP A 396 28.48 30.57 -15.03
CA ASP A 396 28.35 31.57 -16.10
C ASP A 396 27.68 32.88 -15.66
N VAL A 397 27.03 32.88 -14.50
CA VAL A 397 26.29 34.04 -13.97
C VAL A 397 27.02 34.69 -12.82
N ASP A 398 27.46 33.89 -11.84
CA ASP A 398 27.97 34.36 -10.56
C ASP A 398 29.39 33.86 -10.24
N GLY A 399 30.00 33.06 -11.13
CA GLY A 399 31.31 32.44 -10.89
C GLY A 399 31.26 31.33 -9.84
N GLY A 400 30.08 30.71 -9.64
CA GLY A 400 29.89 29.59 -8.73
C GLY A 400 30.33 28.25 -9.33
N MET A 401 29.81 27.15 -8.76
CA MET A 401 30.00 25.83 -9.33
C MET A 401 29.21 25.70 -10.64
N VAL A 402 29.68 24.87 -11.56
CA VAL A 402 28.94 24.51 -12.78
C VAL A 402 27.62 23.88 -12.39
N ARG A 403 26.52 24.43 -12.88
CA ARG A 403 25.17 23.90 -12.71
C ARG A 403 24.68 23.42 -14.07
N ASP A 404 24.93 22.15 -14.37
CA ASP A 404 24.44 21.55 -15.60
C ASP A 404 22.93 21.26 -15.55
N ALA A 405 22.36 20.82 -16.66
CA ALA A 405 20.92 20.55 -16.76
C ALA A 405 20.41 19.51 -15.74
N LYS A 406 21.30 18.68 -15.17
CA LYS A 406 20.98 17.67 -14.14
C LYS A 406 21.18 18.18 -12.72
N ALA A 407 22.13 19.09 -12.49
CA ALA A 407 22.43 19.67 -11.20
C ALA A 407 21.77 21.04 -11.00
N ALA A 408 21.06 21.53 -12.02
CA ALA A 408 20.29 22.76 -11.99
C ALA A 408 19.28 22.75 -10.82
N ILE A 409 18.68 21.62 -10.48
CA ILE A 409 18.06 21.43 -9.17
C ILE A 409 18.86 20.33 -8.46
N PRO A 410 19.56 20.64 -7.34
CA PRO A 410 20.52 19.70 -6.75
C PRO A 410 19.92 18.39 -6.25
N ASN A 411 18.62 18.37 -5.96
CA ASN A 411 17.90 17.19 -5.46
C ASN A 411 18.45 16.67 -4.11
N GLN A 412 18.84 17.59 -3.22
CA GLN A 412 19.54 17.34 -1.95
C GLN A 412 18.71 17.77 -0.73
N GLY A 413 17.45 17.37 -0.67
CA GLY A 413 16.60 17.69 0.47
C GLY A 413 16.86 16.79 1.67
N SER A 414 16.55 17.32 2.84
CA SER A 414 16.66 16.63 4.12
C SER A 414 15.29 16.33 4.74
N ARG A 415 14.23 16.98 4.25
CA ARG A 415 12.87 16.86 4.73
C ARG A 415 12.16 15.76 3.96
N SER A 416 11.20 15.12 4.61
CA SER A 416 10.43 14.02 4.05
C SER A 416 9.00 14.03 4.58
N GLY A 417 8.12 13.27 3.92
CA GLY A 417 6.71 13.18 4.29
C GLY A 417 5.85 14.27 3.64
N LYS A 418 4.78 14.68 4.32
CA LYS A 418 3.77 15.61 3.77
C LYS A 418 4.08 17.09 4.02
N ASN A 419 5.22 17.40 4.65
CA ASN A 419 5.67 18.78 4.92
C ASN A 419 7.17 18.88 4.60
N VAL A 420 7.45 19.16 3.33
CA VAL A 420 8.80 19.15 2.75
C VAL A 420 9.33 20.57 2.55
N LEU A 421 8.45 21.56 2.46
CA LEU A 421 8.73 22.98 2.34
C LEU A 421 8.71 23.65 3.71
N GLN A 422 9.54 24.68 3.88
CA GLN A 422 9.58 25.51 5.07
C GLN A 422 8.54 26.65 5.01
N GLY A 423 8.30 27.20 3.83
CA GLY A 423 7.46 28.37 3.60
C GLY A 423 6.00 28.07 3.32
N PHE A 424 5.59 26.80 3.27
CA PHE A 424 4.22 26.40 2.94
C PHE A 424 3.69 25.33 3.90
N THR A 425 2.36 25.21 3.94
CA THR A 425 1.68 24.03 4.49
C THR A 425 1.09 23.24 3.33
N GLU A 426 1.73 22.12 2.97
CA GLU A 426 1.38 21.38 1.77
C GLU A 426 0.24 20.40 2.01
N THR A 427 -0.64 20.30 1.02
CA THR A 427 -1.55 19.17 0.87
C THR A 427 -1.25 18.48 -0.44
N PHE A 428 -1.14 17.16 -0.40
CA PHE A 428 -0.95 16.36 -1.61
C PHE A 428 -2.25 15.64 -1.92
N GLU A 429 -2.60 15.62 -3.20
CA GLU A 429 -3.67 14.78 -3.70
C GLU A 429 -3.44 13.32 -3.28
N ASN A 430 -4.52 12.66 -2.86
CA ASN A 430 -4.44 11.27 -2.42
C ASN A 430 -4.22 10.36 -3.62
N ILE A 431 -3.06 9.69 -3.64
CA ILE A 431 -2.73 8.68 -4.65
C ILE A 431 -3.59 7.45 -4.37
N ALA A 432 -4.53 7.16 -5.26
CA ALA A 432 -5.43 6.02 -5.08
C ALA A 432 -4.62 4.71 -5.08
N SER A 433 -4.66 3.97 -3.98
CA SER A 433 -4.24 2.57 -3.96
C SER A 433 -5.30 1.71 -4.63
N SER A 434 -4.89 0.79 -5.49
CA SER A 434 -5.81 -0.20 -6.03
C SER A 434 -6.05 -1.27 -4.96
N SER A 435 -7.29 -1.78 -4.86
CA SER A 435 -7.51 -3.06 -4.19
C SER A 435 -6.86 -4.12 -5.08
N GLY A 436 -5.56 -4.34 -4.88
CA GLY A 436 -4.77 -5.30 -5.64
C GLY A 436 -5.43 -6.66 -5.71
N ALA A 437 -4.97 -7.50 -6.65
CA ALA A 437 -5.48 -8.86 -6.70
C ALA A 437 -5.14 -9.59 -5.40
N ILE A 438 -6.18 -10.16 -4.78
CA ILE A 438 -6.10 -10.91 -3.53
C ILE A 438 -6.32 -12.38 -3.87
N SER A 439 -5.40 -13.23 -3.42
CA SER A 439 -5.61 -14.67 -3.41
C SER A 439 -6.59 -15.00 -2.29
N THR A 440 -7.83 -15.32 -2.68
CA THR A 440 -8.89 -15.76 -1.78
C THR A 440 -8.99 -17.28 -1.80
N LYS A 441 -9.00 -17.91 -0.61
CA LYS A 441 -9.34 -19.33 -0.44
C LYS A 441 -10.46 -19.48 0.58
N VAL A 442 -11.36 -20.41 0.35
CA VAL A 442 -12.52 -20.65 1.21
C VAL A 442 -12.42 -22.04 1.82
N PHE A 443 -12.47 -22.10 3.15
CA PHE A 443 -12.43 -23.34 3.92
C PHE A 443 -13.77 -23.60 4.57
N GLN A 444 -14.28 -24.81 4.40
CA GLN A 444 -15.47 -25.28 5.10
C GLN A 444 -15.10 -25.63 6.54
N VAL A 445 -15.48 -24.77 7.47
CA VAL A 445 -15.11 -24.81 8.90
C VAL A 445 -16.32 -25.01 9.80
N GLY A 446 -17.32 -25.74 9.29
CA GLY A 446 -18.46 -26.22 10.06
C GLY A 446 -19.08 -27.45 9.43
N ALA A 447 -19.97 -28.11 10.18
CA ALA A 447 -20.60 -29.35 9.75
C ALA A 447 -21.76 -29.15 8.75
N ASN A 448 -22.29 -27.93 8.62
CA ASN A 448 -23.42 -27.61 7.74
C ASN A 448 -22.99 -26.78 6.52
N ALA A 449 -23.76 -26.86 5.45
CA ALA A 449 -23.50 -26.10 4.22
C ALA A 449 -23.29 -24.60 4.50
N ASN A 450 -22.34 -23.98 3.79
CA ASN A 450 -21.99 -22.56 3.85
C ASN A 450 -21.43 -22.06 5.20
N GLN A 451 -21.07 -22.97 6.12
CA GLN A 451 -20.27 -22.62 7.30
C GLN A 451 -18.79 -22.53 6.93
N THR A 452 -18.44 -21.47 6.21
CA THR A 452 -17.11 -21.26 5.64
C THR A 452 -16.36 -20.11 6.28
N MET A 453 -15.04 -20.17 6.25
CA MET A 453 -14.16 -19.03 6.48
C MET A 453 -13.31 -18.77 5.26
N GLU A 454 -13.18 -17.49 4.93
CA GLU A 454 -12.35 -17.01 3.85
C GLU A 454 -10.97 -16.63 4.39
N THR A 455 -9.92 -17.02 3.67
CA THR A 455 -8.57 -16.48 3.83
C THR A 455 -8.20 -15.64 2.62
N ARG A 456 -7.45 -14.57 2.87
CA ARG A 456 -7.02 -13.56 1.90
C ARG A 456 -5.54 -13.29 2.07
N VAL A 457 -4.82 -13.30 0.95
CA VAL A 457 -3.39 -12.94 0.89
C VAL A 457 -3.18 -12.04 -0.32
N GLY A 458 -2.63 -10.84 -0.11
CA GLY A 458 -2.30 -9.91 -1.20
C GLY A 458 -1.08 -10.36 -2.02
N ALA A 459 -0.97 -9.89 -3.26
CA ALA A 459 0.18 -10.16 -4.12
C ALA A 459 1.49 -9.51 -3.59
N VAL A 460 2.63 -10.17 -3.78
CA VAL A 460 3.93 -9.76 -3.20
C VAL A 460 5.07 -9.71 -4.23
N GLY A 461 4.74 -9.80 -5.52
CA GLY A 461 5.71 -9.60 -6.60
C GLY A 461 6.18 -8.14 -6.67
N LEU A 462 7.27 -7.89 -7.41
CA LEU A 462 7.82 -6.54 -7.55
C LEU A 462 6.81 -5.55 -8.12
N GLY A 463 5.99 -5.97 -9.12
CA GLY A 463 4.93 -5.13 -9.68
C GLY A 463 3.83 -4.81 -8.67
N ALA A 464 3.34 -5.82 -7.95
CA ALA A 464 2.35 -5.61 -6.90
C ALA A 464 2.81 -4.59 -5.85
N MET A 465 4.08 -4.63 -5.46
CA MET A 465 4.66 -3.71 -4.48
C MET A 465 5.17 -2.38 -5.07
N GLY A 466 5.01 -2.15 -6.38
CA GLY A 466 5.42 -0.91 -7.06
C GLY A 466 6.94 -0.72 -7.15
N LEU A 467 7.70 -1.81 -7.29
CA LEU A 467 9.17 -1.81 -7.26
C LEU A 467 9.85 -2.03 -8.61
N ARG A 468 9.11 -2.22 -9.72
CA ARG A 468 9.71 -2.67 -11.00
C ARG A 468 10.76 -1.69 -11.54
N ASN A 469 10.52 -0.40 -11.37
CA ASN A 469 11.33 0.67 -11.97
C ASN A 469 12.01 1.56 -10.93
N THR A 470 12.04 1.15 -9.66
CA THR A 470 12.52 2.01 -8.55
C THR A 470 13.74 1.46 -7.83
N LEU A 471 14.21 0.27 -8.18
CA LEU A 471 15.34 -0.43 -7.54
C LEU A 471 16.70 -0.18 -8.21
N ASP A 472 16.92 1.02 -8.77
CA ASP A 472 18.20 1.43 -9.35
C ASP A 472 18.99 2.33 -8.38
N VAL A 473 19.97 1.73 -7.70
CA VAL A 473 20.86 2.42 -6.76
C VAL A 473 22.08 3.06 -7.44
N THR A 474 22.25 2.87 -8.76
CA THR A 474 23.35 3.49 -9.51
C THR A 474 23.05 4.96 -9.85
N THR A 475 21.78 5.26 -10.09
CA THR A 475 21.28 6.58 -10.46
C THR A 475 20.56 7.26 -9.30
N SER A 476 19.72 6.54 -8.54
CA SER A 476 18.98 7.08 -7.40
C SER A 476 18.79 6.08 -6.26
N ALA A 477 19.81 5.98 -5.40
CA ALA A 477 19.72 5.21 -4.17
C ALA A 477 18.60 5.70 -3.23
N ALA A 478 18.35 7.01 -3.18
CA ALA A 478 17.28 7.60 -2.38
C ALA A 478 15.88 7.13 -2.80
N GLN A 479 15.62 7.02 -4.11
CA GLN A 479 14.36 6.47 -4.62
C GLN A 479 14.19 4.99 -4.24
N THR A 480 15.26 4.22 -4.30
CA THR A 480 15.22 2.83 -3.85
C THR A 480 14.84 2.74 -2.36
N ILE A 481 15.40 3.60 -1.50
CA ILE A 481 15.07 3.62 -0.06
C ILE A 481 13.57 3.89 0.15
N VAL A 482 13.03 4.96 -0.46
CA VAL A 482 11.63 5.36 -0.27
C VAL A 482 10.66 4.30 -0.81
N SER A 483 10.93 3.76 -2.00
CA SER A 483 10.07 2.73 -2.60
C SER A 483 10.10 1.41 -1.80
N VAL A 484 11.26 1.03 -1.27
CA VAL A 484 11.39 -0.16 -0.41
C VAL A 484 10.71 0.05 0.94
N ASP A 485 10.80 1.24 1.54
CA ASP A 485 10.08 1.56 2.78
C ASP A 485 8.55 1.44 2.59
N ARG A 486 8.01 1.93 1.46
CA ARG A 486 6.60 1.71 1.09
C ARG A 486 6.26 0.23 0.93
N ALA A 487 7.13 -0.55 0.27
CA ALA A 487 6.91 -1.99 0.10
C ALA A 487 6.96 -2.75 1.43
N LEU A 488 7.85 -2.36 2.35
CA LEU A 488 7.92 -2.91 3.71
C LEU A 488 6.63 -2.63 4.49
N ASP A 489 6.09 -1.41 4.41
CA ASP A 489 4.81 -1.05 5.03
C ASP A 489 3.65 -1.90 4.47
N TYR A 490 3.61 -2.11 3.15
CA TYR A 490 2.64 -2.99 2.53
C TYR A 490 2.76 -4.44 3.04
N VAL A 491 3.97 -5.01 3.05
CA VAL A 491 4.21 -6.38 3.54
C VAL A 491 3.83 -6.52 5.01
N ASN A 492 4.18 -5.53 5.85
CA ASN A 492 3.80 -5.51 7.27
C ASN A 492 2.27 -5.50 7.44
N SER A 493 1.54 -4.76 6.59
CA SER A 493 0.08 -4.79 6.57
C SER A 493 -0.47 -6.18 6.20
N GLN A 494 0.10 -6.83 5.18
CA GLN A 494 -0.29 -8.20 4.80
C GLN A 494 -0.06 -9.21 5.94
N ARG A 495 1.07 -9.11 6.64
CA ARG A 495 1.38 -9.97 7.80
C ARG A 495 0.39 -9.75 8.95
N ALA A 496 -0.01 -8.51 9.20
CA ALA A 496 -1.03 -8.21 10.20
C ALA A 496 -2.39 -8.86 9.85
N VAL A 497 -2.78 -8.82 8.56
CA VAL A 497 -4.00 -9.48 8.07
C VAL A 497 -3.92 -11.01 8.20
N ILE A 498 -2.77 -11.62 7.86
CA ILE A 498 -2.55 -13.07 8.03
C ILE A 498 -2.57 -13.47 9.52
N GLY A 499 -1.97 -12.67 10.40
CA GLY A 499 -2.01 -12.90 11.84
C GLY A 499 -3.44 -12.92 12.37
N ALA A 500 -4.26 -11.93 12.00
CA ALA A 500 -5.67 -11.88 12.38
C ALA A 500 -6.47 -13.08 11.85
N GLN A 501 -6.20 -13.53 10.62
CA GLN A 501 -6.86 -14.70 10.03
C GLN A 501 -6.45 -16.01 10.72
N SER A 502 -5.18 -16.15 11.09
CA SER A 502 -4.66 -17.29 11.85
C SER A 502 -5.35 -17.39 13.21
N SER A 503 -5.46 -16.30 13.97
CA SER A 503 -6.15 -16.30 15.27
C SER A 503 -7.64 -16.65 15.15
N ARG A 504 -8.30 -16.24 14.06
CA ARG A 504 -9.69 -16.64 13.77
C ARG A 504 -9.81 -18.13 13.48
N LEU A 505 -8.87 -18.71 12.72
CA LEU A 505 -8.80 -20.14 12.43
C LEU A 505 -8.56 -20.96 13.70
N GLU A 506 -7.61 -20.56 14.54
CA GLU A 506 -7.33 -21.21 15.83
C GLU A 506 -8.56 -21.20 16.76
N SER A 507 -9.25 -20.06 16.83
CA SER A 507 -10.48 -19.93 17.61
C SER A 507 -11.59 -20.84 17.06
N ALA A 508 -11.73 -20.92 15.73
CA ALA A 508 -12.70 -21.82 15.10
C ALA A 508 -12.37 -23.29 15.35
N ILE A 509 -11.09 -23.69 15.23
CA ILE A 509 -10.64 -25.06 15.55
C ILE A 509 -11.02 -25.43 16.98
N THR A 510 -10.73 -24.54 17.93
CA THR A 510 -11.06 -24.74 19.36
C THR A 510 -12.57 -24.91 19.56
N ASN A 511 -13.39 -24.05 18.94
CA ASN A 511 -14.85 -24.15 19.02
C ASN A 511 -15.41 -25.43 18.38
N LEU A 512 -14.84 -25.87 17.25
CA LEU A 512 -15.24 -27.11 16.58
C LEU A 512 -14.91 -28.34 17.42
N GLN A 513 -13.74 -28.35 18.07
CA GLN A 513 -13.32 -29.42 18.98
C GLN A 513 -14.24 -29.50 20.20
N ILE A 514 -14.54 -28.36 20.85
CA ILE A 514 -15.49 -28.29 21.97
C ILE A 514 -16.89 -28.77 21.53
N GLY A 515 -17.35 -28.34 20.35
CA GLY A 515 -18.62 -28.81 19.79
C GLY A 515 -18.65 -30.33 19.57
N SER A 516 -17.56 -30.88 19.03
CA SER A 516 -17.40 -32.32 18.80
C SER A 516 -17.42 -33.10 20.12
N GLU A 517 -16.74 -32.61 21.16
CA GLU A 517 -16.72 -33.20 22.50
C GLU A 517 -18.10 -33.16 23.16
N ASN A 518 -18.78 -32.01 23.14
CA ASN A 518 -20.11 -31.85 23.72
C ASN A 518 -21.15 -32.75 23.04
N LEU A 519 -21.09 -32.89 21.72
CA LEU A 519 -21.95 -33.81 20.98
C LEU A 519 -21.58 -35.27 21.25
N SER A 520 -20.30 -35.58 21.41
CA SER A 520 -19.85 -36.93 21.79
C SER A 520 -20.36 -37.32 23.18
N ALA A 521 -20.28 -36.42 24.16
CA ALA A 521 -20.83 -36.61 25.50
C ALA A 521 -22.37 -36.73 25.48
N SER A 522 -23.05 -35.92 24.66
CA SER A 522 -24.50 -35.97 24.51
C SER A 522 -24.97 -37.27 23.84
N ARG A 523 -24.22 -37.73 22.83
CA ARG A 523 -24.44 -39.04 22.21
C ARG A 523 -24.25 -40.15 23.23
N GLY A 524 -23.16 -40.12 24.01
CA GLY A 524 -22.88 -41.11 25.04
C GLY A 524 -23.99 -41.22 26.08
N ARG A 525 -24.56 -40.11 26.56
CA ARG A 525 -25.74 -40.12 27.46
C ARG A 525 -26.97 -40.82 26.87
N ILE A 526 -27.12 -40.82 25.55
CA ILE A 526 -28.23 -41.47 24.86
C ILE A 526 -27.92 -42.95 24.64
N THR A 527 -26.71 -43.24 24.16
CA THR A 527 -26.34 -44.55 23.65
C THR A 527 -25.65 -45.45 24.64
N ASP A 528 -24.94 -44.94 25.65
CA ASP A 528 -24.05 -45.76 26.47
C ASP A 528 -24.86 -46.55 27.50
N THR A 529 -24.44 -47.80 27.73
CA THR A 529 -25.01 -48.67 28.77
C THR A 529 -24.39 -48.35 30.12
N ASP A 530 -25.24 -48.25 31.14
CA ASP A 530 -24.79 -48.30 32.52
C ASP A 530 -24.38 -49.73 32.87
N PHE A 531 -23.07 -49.98 32.86
CA PHE A 531 -22.51 -51.31 33.11
C PHE A 531 -22.93 -51.88 34.47
N ALA A 532 -23.08 -51.04 35.51
CA ALA A 532 -23.45 -51.52 36.84
C ALA A 532 -24.91 -52.00 36.87
N VAL A 533 -25.82 -51.23 36.26
CA VAL A 533 -27.24 -51.58 36.17
C VAL A 533 -27.46 -52.80 35.27
N GLU A 534 -26.77 -52.86 34.14
CA GLU A 534 -26.95 -53.95 33.18
C GLU A 534 -26.34 -55.27 33.71
N THR A 535 -25.21 -55.20 34.44
CA THR A 535 -24.64 -56.38 35.13
C THR A 535 -25.55 -56.87 36.27
N ALA A 536 -26.14 -55.97 37.05
CA ALA A 536 -27.12 -56.35 38.07
C ALA A 536 -28.38 -56.99 37.45
N THR A 537 -28.80 -56.49 36.29
CA THR A 537 -29.91 -57.06 35.52
C THR A 537 -29.56 -58.43 34.96
N LEU A 538 -28.35 -58.63 34.44
CA LEU A 538 -27.84 -59.93 33.99
C LEU A 538 -27.90 -60.95 35.13
N ALA A 539 -27.38 -60.59 36.30
CA ALA A 539 -27.42 -61.46 37.47
C ALA A 539 -28.85 -61.82 37.87
N ARG A 540 -29.78 -60.84 37.86
CA ARG A 540 -31.21 -61.09 38.10
C ARG A 540 -31.81 -62.04 37.07
N GLN A 541 -31.52 -61.86 35.78
CA GLN A 541 -32.06 -62.71 34.71
C GLN A 541 -31.50 -64.13 34.77
N GLN A 542 -30.23 -64.32 35.15
CA GLN A 542 -29.66 -65.64 35.41
C GLN A 542 -30.37 -66.36 36.56
N ILE A 543 -30.67 -65.65 37.66
CA ILE A 543 -31.46 -66.20 38.78
C ILE A 543 -32.89 -66.54 38.34
N LEU A 544 -33.54 -65.68 37.56
CA LEU A 544 -34.88 -65.94 37.02
C LEU A 544 -34.93 -67.11 36.04
N GLN A 545 -33.87 -67.32 35.25
CA GLN A 545 -33.74 -68.48 34.38
C GLN A 545 -33.64 -69.77 35.22
N GLN A 546 -32.82 -69.76 36.27
CA GLN A 546 -32.68 -70.90 37.20
C GLN A 546 -34.00 -71.20 37.93
N ALA A 547 -34.66 -70.15 38.46
CA ALA A 547 -35.95 -70.27 39.13
C ALA A 547 -37.08 -70.67 38.17
N GLY A 548 -37.07 -70.16 36.94
CA GLY A 548 -38.02 -70.50 35.87
C GLY A 548 -37.92 -71.96 35.46
N ASN A 549 -36.70 -72.50 35.34
CA ASN A 549 -36.47 -73.93 35.13
C ASN A 549 -37.05 -74.76 36.28
N ALA A 550 -36.80 -74.38 37.54
CA ALA A 550 -37.35 -75.05 38.70
C ALA A 550 -38.90 -74.98 38.74
N MET A 551 -39.50 -73.85 38.37
CA MET A 551 -40.95 -73.69 38.30
C MET A 551 -41.60 -74.47 37.15
N VAL A 552 -40.95 -74.58 35.98
CA VAL A 552 -41.43 -75.45 34.89
C VAL A 552 -41.42 -76.91 35.34
N VAL A 553 -40.38 -77.34 36.06
CA VAL A 553 -40.31 -78.67 36.67
C VAL A 553 -41.44 -78.88 37.69
N GLN A 554 -41.65 -77.93 38.61
CA GLN A 554 -42.73 -78.00 39.61
C GLN A 554 -44.14 -77.96 38.99
N ALA A 555 -44.36 -77.10 37.99
CA ALA A 555 -45.65 -76.96 37.31
C ALA A 555 -46.00 -78.20 36.47
N ASN A 556 -45.00 -78.95 36.00
CA ASN A 556 -45.21 -80.24 35.33
C ASN A 556 -45.50 -81.39 36.32
N GLN A 557 -45.09 -81.27 37.59
CA GLN A 557 -45.38 -82.26 38.64
C GLN A 557 -46.80 -82.12 39.24
N MET A 558 -47.38 -80.92 39.28
CA MET A 558 -48.73 -80.71 39.85
C MET A 558 -49.85 -81.54 39.18
N PRO A 559 -49.97 -81.60 37.83
CA PRO A 559 -50.97 -82.46 37.18
C PRO A 559 -50.72 -83.95 37.44
N GLN A 560 -49.46 -84.37 37.59
CA GLN A 560 -49.10 -85.76 37.90
C GLN A 560 -49.50 -86.14 39.33
N GLY A 561 -49.35 -85.22 40.30
CA GLY A 561 -49.83 -85.41 41.68
C GLY A 561 -51.35 -85.51 41.77
N VAL A 562 -52.09 -84.73 40.97
CA VAL A 562 -53.56 -84.79 40.91
C VAL A 562 -54.03 -86.05 40.16
N LEU A 563 -53.34 -86.48 39.10
CA LEU A 563 -53.60 -87.76 38.42
C LEU A 563 -53.31 -88.97 39.32
N ALA A 564 -52.36 -88.85 40.26
CA ALA A 564 -52.11 -89.87 41.27
C ALA A 564 -53.24 -89.94 42.32
N LEU A 565 -53.81 -88.79 42.73
CA LEU A 565 -54.95 -88.70 43.64
C LEU A 565 -56.30 -89.10 43.01
N LEU A 566 -56.42 -89.03 41.68
CA LEU A 566 -57.60 -89.53 40.92
C LEU A 566 -57.47 -91.02 40.55
N ARG A 567 -56.33 -91.65 40.84
CA ARG A 567 -56.07 -93.09 40.63
C ARG A 567 -56.15 -93.92 41.91
N THR A 568 -56.42 -93.30 43.05
CA THR A 568 -56.87 -93.92 44.29
C THR A 568 -58.37 -93.74 44.42
#